data_AF-A0A9P6IQA3-F1
#
_entry.id   AF-A0A9P6IQA3-F1
#
_cell.length_a   1.000
_cell.length_b   1.000
_cell.length_c   1.000
_cell.angle_alpha   90.00
_cell.angle_beta   90.00
_cell.angle_gamma   90.00
#
_symmetry.space_group_name_H-M   'P 1'
#
loop_
_entity.id
_entity.type
_entity.pdbx_description
1 polymer ?
#
loop_
_entity_poly.entity_id
_entity_poly.type
_entity_poly.pdbx_seq_one_letter_code
_entity_poly.pdbx_strand_id
1 'polypeptide(L)' 'DQIFGLSVSARWNSDIFQIWNMDSSLKENSTVMDKVSEILKGVQIQSPFYKAHKDHDHFKM' A
#
# COMPACT_ATOMS: atom_id res chain seq x y z
N ASP A 1 2.34 -5.46 -11.60
CA ASP A 1 2.25 -6.59 -10.65
C ASP A 1 0.80 -6.98 -10.41
N GLN A 2 0.57 -8.16 -9.84
CA GLN A 2 -0.73 -8.65 -9.38
C GLN A 2 -0.99 -8.19 -7.95
N ILE A 3 -2.12 -7.50 -7.76
CA ILE A 3 -2.64 -7.19 -6.43
C ILE A 3 -3.33 -8.44 -5.90
N PHE A 4 -2.93 -8.91 -4.72
CA PHE A 4 -3.53 -10.10 -4.10
C PHE A 4 -4.43 -9.77 -2.91
N GLY A 5 -4.43 -8.52 -2.43
CA GLY A 5 -5.28 -8.13 -1.32
C GLY A 5 -5.32 -6.63 -1.04
N LEU A 6 -6.30 -6.25 -0.23
CA LEU A 6 -6.47 -4.93 0.35
C LEU A 6 -6.86 -5.12 1.82
N SER A 7 -6.22 -4.39 2.73
CA SER A 7 -6.66 -4.30 4.12
C SER A 7 -6.88 -2.85 4.52
N VAL A 8 -7.84 -2.64 5.42
CA VAL A 8 -8.19 -1.32 5.94
C VAL A 8 -8.13 -1.35 7.46
N SER A 9 -7.54 -0.32 8.04
CA SER A 9 -7.41 -0.13 9.47
C SER A 9 -7.95 1.24 9.84
N ALA A 10 -9.13 1.27 10.46
CA ALA A 10 -9.69 2.50 11.01
C ALA A 10 -8.95 2.89 12.29
N ARG A 11 -8.60 4.17 12.41
CA ARG A 11 -8.03 4.77 13.64
C ARG A 11 -8.80 6.04 13.97
N TRP A 12 -8.52 6.59 15.16
CA TRP A 12 -9.23 7.76 15.67
C TRP A 12 -8.95 9.05 14.88
N ASN A 13 -7.80 9.15 14.21
CA ASN A 13 -7.36 10.35 13.48
C ASN A 13 -7.17 10.14 11.98
N SER A 14 -7.09 8.90 11.51
CA SER A 14 -6.92 8.58 10.09
C SER A 14 -7.26 7.12 9.80
N ASP A 15 -7.66 6.86 8.56
CA ASP A 15 -7.80 5.50 8.05
C ASP A 15 -6.53 5.11 7.29
N ILE A 16 -6.06 3.90 7.52
CA ILE A 16 -4.89 3.34 6.83
C ILE A 16 -5.36 2.26 5.86
N PHE A 17 -5.01 2.43 4.59
CA PHE A 17 -5.22 1.45 3.54
C PHE A 17 -3.89 0.78 3.19
N GLN A 18 -3.87 -0.55 3.14
CA GLN A 18 -2.69 -1.31 2.71
C GLN A 18 -3.06 -2.14 1.49
N ILE A 19 -2.36 -1.90 0.39
CA ILE A 19 -2.54 -2.62 -0.87
C ILE A 19 -1.41 -3.64 -0.97
N TRP A 20 -1.77 -4.90 -1.15
CA TRP A 20 -0.84 -6.02 -1.13
C TRP A 20 -0.58 -6.54 -2.54
N ASN A 21 0.68 -6.61 -2.93
CA ASN A 21 1.14 -7.03 -4.24
C ASN A 21 2.03 -8.27 -4.14
N MET A 22 2.01 -9.12 -5.16
CA MET A 22 2.64 -10.45 -5.11
C MET A 22 4.18 -10.38 -5.14
N ASP A 23 4.74 -9.44 -5.90
CA ASP A 23 6.18 -9.33 -6.13
C ASP A 23 6.71 -7.95 -5.77
N SER A 24 7.45 -7.89 -4.65
CA SER A 24 8.05 -6.65 -4.18
C SER A 24 9.18 -6.10 -5.06
N SER A 25 9.77 -6.93 -5.93
CA SER A 25 10.82 -6.47 -6.86
C SER A 25 10.28 -5.49 -7.90
N LEU A 26 8.96 -5.51 -8.15
CA LEU A 26 8.30 -4.66 -9.14
C LEU A 26 7.90 -3.28 -8.60
N LYS A 27 8.25 -2.95 -7.35
CA LYS A 27 7.95 -1.66 -6.68
C LYS A 27 8.25 -0.45 -7.57
N GLU A 28 9.44 -0.38 -8.16
CA GLU A 28 9.91 0.80 -8.90
C GLU A 28 9.12 1.04 -10.20
N ASN A 29 8.47 0.00 -10.72
CA ASN A 29 7.65 0.06 -11.94
C ASN A 29 6.14 0.06 -11.61
N SER A 30 5.77 0.24 -10.35
CA SER A 30 4.37 0.19 -9.91
C SER A 30 3.67 1.53 -10.16
N THR A 31 2.50 1.48 -10.81
CA THR A 31 1.63 2.64 -11.02
C THR A 31 0.42 2.64 -10.06
N VAL A 32 0.50 1.88 -8.95
CA VAL A 32 -0.63 1.73 -8.03
C VAL A 32 -1.00 3.07 -7.40
N MET A 33 -0.01 3.87 -7.00
CA MET A 33 -0.26 5.17 -6.37
C MET A 33 -0.88 6.19 -7.32
N ASP A 34 -0.57 6.12 -8.62
CA ASP A 34 -1.20 6.96 -9.63
C ASP A 34 -2.71 6.65 -9.72
N LYS A 35 -3.06 5.36 -9.80
CA LYS A 35 -4.45 4.91 -9.82
C LYS A 35 -5.20 5.26 -8.53
N VAL A 36 -4.57 5.09 -7.38
CA VAL A 36 -5.17 5.46 -6.09
C VAL A 36 -5.46 6.97 -6.04
N SER A 37 -4.52 7.79 -6.50
CA SER A 37 -4.68 9.25 -6.55
C SER A 37 -5.77 9.68 -7.55
N GLU A 38 -5.92 8.95 -8.65
CA GLU A 38 -6.99 9.20 -9.63
C GLU A 38 -8.38 8.84 -9.09
N ILE A 39 -8.49 7.75 -8.32
CA ILE A 39 -9.76 7.27 -7.77
C ILE A 39 -10.17 8.14 -6.57
N LEU A 40 -9.24 8.44 -5.66
CA LEU A 40 -9.49 9.19 -4.43
C LEU A 40 -9.31 10.69 -4.63
N LYS A 41 -9.79 11.23 -5.76
CA LYS A 41 -9.76 12.67 -6.04
C LYS A 41 -10.40 13.44 -4.89
N GLY A 42 -9.62 14.32 -4.26
CA GLY A 42 -10.06 15.15 -3.14
C GLY A 42 -9.73 14.60 -1.75
N VAL A 43 -9.14 13.40 -1.66
CA VAL A 43 -8.62 12.86 -0.39
C VAL A 43 -7.12 13.13 -0.31
N GLN A 44 -6.66 13.72 0.79
CA GLN A 44 -5.24 13.91 1.02
C GLN A 44 -4.59 12.60 1.49
N ILE A 45 -3.69 12.04 0.69
CA ILE A 45 -2.87 10.89 1.06
C ILE A 45 -1.68 11.37 1.89
N GLN A 46 -1.55 10.88 3.11
CA GLN A 46 -0.49 11.27 4.04
C GLN A 46 0.67 10.27 3.98
N SER A 47 1.86 10.75 3.62
CA SER A 47 3.13 10.00 3.66
C SER A 47 3.05 8.54 3.19
N PRO A 48 2.61 8.28 1.94
CA PRO A 48 2.54 6.92 1.43
C PRO A 48 3.94 6.31 1.34
N PHE A 49 4.05 5.04 1.72
CA PHE A 49 5.32 4.30 1.64
C PHE A 49 5.07 2.86 1.21
N TYR A 50 6.14 2.23 0.73
CA TYR A 50 6.16 0.81 0.40
C TYR A 50 7.09 0.08 1.38
N LYS A 51 6.64 -1.05 1.93
CA LYS A 51 7.45 -1.93 2.78
C LYS A 51 7.27 -3.37 2.30
N ALA A 52 8.35 -4.02 1.85
CA ALA A 52 8.26 -5.41 1.46
C ALA A 52 7.96 -6.29 2.68
N HIS A 53 7.21 -7.37 2.51
CA HIS A 53 6.84 -8.25 3.63
C HIS A 53 8.05 -8.82 4.37
N LYS A 54 9.13 -9.12 3.63
CA LYS A 54 10.42 -9.60 4.18
C LYS A 54 11.13 -8.56 5.06
N ASP A 55 10.85 -7.28 4.84
CA ASP A 55 11.42 -6.17 5.62
C ASP A 55 10.55 -5.83 6.85
N HIS A 56 9.44 -6.56 7.06
CA HIS A 56 8.57 -6.36 8.22
C HIS A 56 9.20 -6.95 9.48
N ASP A 57 9.19 -6.18 10.57
CA ASP A 57 9.89 -6.53 11.82
C ASP A 57 9.34 -7.81 12.50
N HIS A 58 8.15 -8.24 12.08
CA HIS A 58 7.49 -9.46 12.54
C HIS A 58 7.50 -10.59 11.50
N PHE A 59 8.29 -10.48 10.43
CA PHE A 59 8.42 -11.55 9.44
C PHE A 59 8.95 -12.82 10.11
N LYS A 60 8.27 -13.94 9.87
CA LYS A 60 8.73 -15.28 10.26
C LYS A 60 8.88 -16.11 8.99
N MET A 61 10.03 -16.78 8.86
CA MET A 61 10.28 -17.77 7.79
C MET A 61 9.41 -19.01 7.98
#